data_AF-A0A094ADT3-F1
#
_entry.id   AF-A0A094ADT3-F1
#
_cell.length_a   1.000
_cell.length_b   1.000
_cell.length_c   1.000
_cell.angle_alpha   90.00
_cell.angle_beta   90.00
_cell.angle_gamma   90.00
#
_symmetry.space_group_name_H-M   'P 1'
#
loop_
_entity.id
_entity.type
_entity.pdbx_description
1 polymer ?
#
loop_
_entity_poly.entity_id
_entity_poly.type
_entity_poly.pdbx_seq_one_letter_code
_entity_poly.pdbx_strand_id
1 'polypeptide(L)'
;MVAAKFLLVAMAACIKASPVATAAYAATTDWTALAIPENTIDWDGIDMDAFKNPANWKQEFSADEIDKISSNPVNDTISTRSGPCSQGNCPDYNAPFDLVYQFVAVPVQGDPPLTIFESSSIIRVNDCGQCLYHKVGSGLGAFVPGGCYDFTSCGRQQTICVDPGNTRAHRIWKDKNVKTCYGMKVETLGSCGPIKSRIVLHPKGTTACNW
;
A
#
# COMPACT_ATOMS: atom_id res chain seq x y z
N MET A 1 -74.82 -11.14 6.69
CA MET A 1 -73.62 -11.02 5.85
C MET A 1 -72.42 -10.89 6.76
N VAL A 2 -71.42 -11.74 6.54
CA VAL A 2 -70.25 -11.96 7.39
C VAL A 2 -69.22 -10.82 7.21
N ALA A 3 -68.54 -10.52 8.30
CA ALA A 3 -67.56 -9.46 8.49
C ALA A 3 -66.27 -9.61 7.66
N ALA A 4 -65.58 -8.49 7.43
CA ALA A 4 -64.12 -8.47 7.32
C ALA A 4 -63.57 -7.07 7.67
N LYS A 5 -63.24 -6.87 8.95
CA LYS A 5 -62.32 -5.80 9.38
C LYS A 5 -60.90 -6.25 9.01
N PHE A 6 -60.25 -5.56 8.09
CA PHE A 6 -58.83 -5.77 7.80
C PHE A 6 -57.99 -5.23 8.96
N LEU A 7 -57.39 -6.14 9.73
CA LEU A 7 -56.32 -5.86 10.68
C LEU A 7 -54.98 -5.96 9.92
N LEU A 8 -54.29 -4.83 9.78
CA LEU A 8 -52.89 -4.79 9.35
C LEU A 8 -52.01 -5.20 10.54
N VAL A 9 -51.52 -6.43 10.51
CA VAL A 9 -50.45 -6.89 11.42
C VAL A 9 -49.13 -6.38 10.87
N ALA A 10 -48.54 -5.39 11.54
CA ALA A 10 -47.17 -4.96 11.29
C ALA A 10 -46.21 -6.06 11.77
N MET A 11 -45.58 -6.77 10.84
CA MET A 11 -44.49 -7.68 11.15
C MET A 11 -43.25 -6.85 11.50
N ALA A 12 -43.03 -6.62 12.79
CA ALA A 12 -41.74 -6.21 13.31
C ALA A 12 -40.75 -7.38 13.12
N ALA A 13 -40.02 -7.37 12.01
CA ALA A 13 -38.88 -8.25 11.81
C ALA A 13 -37.79 -7.84 12.81
N CYS A 14 -37.73 -8.52 13.95
CA CYS A 14 -36.56 -8.51 14.82
C CYS A 14 -35.39 -9.11 14.04
N ILE A 15 -34.64 -8.27 13.32
CA ILE A 15 -33.31 -8.63 12.83
C ILE A 15 -32.44 -8.73 14.09
N LYS A 16 -32.39 -9.93 14.69
CA LYS A 16 -31.32 -10.28 15.61
C LYS A 16 -30.03 -10.20 14.81
N ALA A 17 -29.30 -9.10 14.97
CA ALA A 17 -27.92 -9.03 14.49
C ALA A 17 -27.19 -10.18 15.18
N SER A 18 -26.82 -11.20 14.40
CA SER A 18 -25.92 -12.25 14.87
C SER A 18 -24.67 -11.59 15.45
N PRO A 19 -24.13 -12.09 16.58
CA PRO A 19 -22.92 -11.52 17.15
C PRO A 19 -21.84 -11.48 16.08
N VAL A 20 -21.31 -10.28 15.84
CA VAL A 20 -20.20 -10.02 14.92
C VAL A 20 -19.11 -11.02 15.28
N ALA A 21 -18.86 -11.96 14.37
CA ALA A 21 -17.75 -12.88 14.49
C ALA A 21 -16.51 -12.06 14.82
N THR A 22 -15.86 -12.36 15.94
CA THR A 22 -14.55 -11.84 16.29
C THR A 22 -13.67 -11.98 15.06
N ALA A 23 -13.32 -10.85 14.43
CA ALA A 23 -12.45 -10.86 13.26
C ALA A 23 -11.18 -11.64 13.63
N ALA A 24 -10.87 -12.64 12.81
CA ALA A 24 -9.65 -13.42 13.00
C ALA A 24 -8.46 -12.45 13.04
N TYR A 25 -7.49 -12.75 13.92
CA TYR A 25 -6.15 -12.16 13.86
C TYR A 25 -5.66 -12.19 12.40
N ALA A 26 -4.94 -11.15 11.98
CA ALA A 26 -4.44 -11.00 10.62
C ALA A 26 -3.92 -12.35 10.12
N ALA A 27 -4.69 -12.98 9.24
CA ALA A 27 -4.32 -14.26 8.68
C ALA A 27 -2.97 -14.04 8.01
N THR A 28 -1.98 -14.86 8.39
CA THR A 28 -0.77 -15.08 7.60
C THR A 28 -1.25 -15.62 6.25
N THR A 29 -1.62 -14.70 5.37
CA THR A 29 -2.11 -14.99 4.03
C THR A 29 -0.89 -14.98 3.15
N ASP A 30 -0.72 -16.02 2.36
CA ASP A 30 0.31 -16.09 1.33
C ASP A 30 0.18 -14.84 0.43
N TRP A 31 1.04 -13.85 0.68
CA TRP A 31 1.04 -12.61 -0.09
C TRP A 31 1.48 -12.96 -1.50
N THR A 32 0.63 -12.64 -2.48
CA THR A 32 1.03 -12.81 -3.87
C THR A 32 1.66 -11.51 -4.32
N ALA A 33 2.93 -11.54 -4.71
CA ALA A 33 3.57 -10.36 -5.27
C ALA A 33 2.99 -10.06 -6.66
N LEU A 34 2.81 -8.79 -7.02
CA LEU A 34 2.37 -8.41 -8.37
C LEU A 34 3.58 -8.45 -9.30
N ALA A 35 3.53 -9.28 -10.33
CA ALA A 35 4.57 -9.29 -11.36
C ALA A 35 4.64 -7.95 -12.09
N ILE A 36 5.86 -7.46 -12.29
CA ILE A 36 6.14 -6.27 -13.08
C ILE A 36 6.53 -6.73 -14.47
N PRO A 37 5.77 -6.40 -15.52
CA PRO A 37 6.16 -6.74 -16.88
C PRO A 37 7.51 -6.10 -17.22
N GLU A 38 8.45 -6.87 -17.78
CA GLU A 38 9.82 -6.40 -18.05
C GLU A 38 9.86 -5.13 -18.91
N ASN A 39 8.90 -4.97 -19.83
CA ASN A 39 8.77 -3.81 -20.72
C ASN A 39 8.26 -2.54 -20.02
N THR A 40 7.89 -2.61 -18.74
CA THR A 40 7.49 -1.44 -17.92
C THR A 40 8.62 -0.89 -17.07
N ILE A 41 9.80 -1.51 -17.16
CA ILE A 41 11.01 -1.11 -16.45
C ILE A 41 11.96 -0.46 -17.44
N ASP A 42 12.45 0.71 -17.06
CA ASP A 42 13.51 1.42 -17.77
C ASP A 42 14.85 0.79 -17.40
N TRP A 43 15.39 0.02 -18.35
CA TRP A 43 16.70 -0.63 -18.21
C TRP A 43 17.85 0.24 -18.73
N ASP A 44 17.59 1.46 -19.18
CA ASP A 44 18.59 2.29 -19.82
C ASP A 44 19.71 2.65 -18.84
N GLY A 45 20.95 2.42 -19.24
CA GLY A 45 22.14 2.71 -18.43
C GLY A 45 22.38 1.74 -17.26
N ILE A 46 21.54 0.71 -17.08
CA ILE A 46 21.78 -0.34 -16.09
C ILE A 46 22.93 -1.24 -16.54
N ASP A 47 23.90 -1.45 -15.64
CA ASP A 47 24.87 -2.53 -15.79
C ASP A 47 24.18 -3.86 -15.44
N MET A 48 23.92 -4.69 -16.45
CA MET A 48 23.24 -5.96 -16.25
C MET A 48 24.10 -7.00 -15.53
N ASP A 49 25.43 -6.90 -15.59
CA ASP A 49 26.31 -7.80 -14.84
C ASP A 49 26.36 -7.39 -13.37
N ALA A 50 26.36 -6.09 -13.09
CA ALA A 50 26.17 -5.58 -11.75
C ALA A 50 24.78 -5.93 -11.19
N PHE A 51 23.73 -5.85 -12.01
CA PHE A 51 22.36 -6.21 -11.62
C PHE A 51 22.25 -7.69 -11.26
N LYS A 52 22.98 -8.58 -11.93
CA LYS A 52 23.02 -10.01 -11.59
C LYS A 52 23.84 -10.31 -10.32
N ASN A 53 24.60 -9.35 -9.80
CA ASN A 53 25.43 -9.52 -8.62
C ASN A 53 24.71 -8.97 -7.36
N PRO A 54 24.27 -9.83 -6.42
CA PRO A 54 23.56 -9.38 -5.22
C PRO A 54 24.36 -8.43 -4.31
N ALA A 55 25.69 -8.36 -4.43
CA ALA A 55 26.50 -7.38 -3.69
C ALA A 55 26.13 -5.92 -4.01
N ASN A 56 25.51 -5.70 -5.16
CA ASN A 56 25.06 -4.39 -5.62
C ASN A 56 23.64 -4.05 -5.17
N TRP A 57 22.97 -4.99 -4.48
CA TRP A 57 21.58 -4.87 -4.08
C TRP A 57 21.49 -4.32 -2.67
N LYS A 58 21.10 -3.06 -2.54
CA LYS A 58 20.85 -2.42 -1.25
C LYS A 58 19.42 -2.72 -0.81
N GLN A 59 19.24 -3.89 -0.21
CA GLN A 59 17.94 -4.34 0.31
C GLN A 59 17.79 -4.19 1.83
N GLU A 60 18.89 -4.01 2.57
CA GLU A 60 18.86 -3.90 4.04
C GLU A 60 18.13 -2.64 4.50
N PHE A 61 17.06 -2.81 5.28
CA PHE A 61 16.43 -1.74 6.05
C PHE A 61 15.85 -2.27 7.37
N SER A 62 16.00 -1.48 8.44
CA SER A 62 15.33 -1.69 9.72
C SER A 62 13.88 -1.20 9.62
N ALA A 63 12.94 -1.96 10.18
CA ALA A 63 11.51 -1.65 10.14
C ALA A 63 11.12 -0.41 10.98
N ASP A 64 12.05 0.11 11.78
CA ASP A 64 11.80 1.08 12.86
C ASP A 64 12.00 2.56 12.45
N GLU A 65 12.53 2.86 11.26
CA GLU A 65 12.93 4.24 10.89
C GLU A 65 11.85 5.10 10.21
N ILE A 66 10.68 4.55 9.89
CA ILE A 66 9.66 5.29 9.16
C ILE A 66 8.32 5.15 9.88
N ASP A 67 8.03 6.06 10.79
CA ASP A 67 6.70 6.11 11.40
C ASP A 67 6.08 7.51 11.46
N LYS A 68 6.86 8.60 11.45
CA LYS A 68 6.29 9.98 11.42
C LYS A 68 7.26 10.97 10.79
N ILE A 69 6.90 11.53 9.63
CA ILE A 69 7.46 12.82 9.21
C ILE A 69 6.57 13.90 9.83
N SER A 70 7.13 14.61 10.81
CA SER A 70 6.48 15.68 11.57
C SER A 70 5.88 16.76 10.67
N SER A 71 4.72 17.29 11.06
CA SER A 71 3.96 18.34 10.37
C SER A 71 4.62 19.74 10.40
N ASN A 72 5.95 19.84 10.41
CA ASN A 72 6.68 21.11 10.31
C ASN A 72 7.09 21.38 8.85
N PRO A 73 6.39 22.26 8.12
CA PRO A 73 6.55 22.42 6.66
C PRO A 73 7.80 23.22 6.24
N VAL A 74 8.82 23.35 7.10
CA VAL A 74 9.95 24.26 6.84
C VAL A 74 11.31 23.56 6.78
N ASN A 75 11.47 22.32 7.24
CA ASN A 75 12.77 21.62 7.10
C ASN A 75 12.71 20.09 7.08
N ASP A 76 11.54 19.48 7.22
CA ASP A 76 11.37 18.06 6.89
C ASP A 76 10.69 18.00 5.53
N THR A 77 11.30 17.28 4.60
CA THR A 77 10.89 17.11 3.21
C THR A 77 9.55 16.38 3.07
N ILE A 78 8.47 16.95 3.59
CA ILE A 78 7.13 16.88 2.98
C ILE A 78 7.14 17.84 1.78
N SER A 79 8.12 17.69 0.91
CA SER A 79 7.87 17.88 -0.50
C SER A 79 7.15 16.60 -0.88
N THR A 80 5.90 16.62 -1.36
CA THR A 80 5.68 16.28 -2.78
C THR A 80 7.04 16.33 -3.45
N ARG A 81 7.78 15.21 -3.57
CA ARG A 81 9.19 15.21 -4.02
C ARG A 81 9.24 15.99 -5.33
N SER A 82 9.49 17.29 -5.26
CA SER A 82 9.05 18.24 -6.26
C SER A 82 10.11 18.26 -7.33
N GLY A 83 9.67 18.08 -8.57
CA GLY A 83 10.54 17.79 -9.70
C GLY A 83 9.80 16.91 -10.73
N PRO A 84 10.45 16.62 -11.87
CA PRO A 84 9.87 15.81 -12.94
C PRO A 84 9.46 14.39 -12.48
N CYS A 85 9.92 13.95 -11.31
CA CYS A 85 9.64 12.64 -10.72
C CYS A 85 8.63 12.67 -9.56
N SER A 86 7.77 13.71 -9.47
CA SER A 86 6.81 13.89 -8.37
C SER A 86 6.12 12.59 -7.95
N GLN A 87 6.26 12.24 -6.67
CA GLN A 87 5.73 10.99 -6.08
C GLN A 87 4.26 11.11 -5.64
N GLY A 88 3.59 12.16 -6.12
CA GLY A 88 2.18 12.39 -5.86
C GLY A 88 1.88 12.83 -4.43
N ASN A 89 0.59 12.86 -4.10
CA ASN A 89 0.08 13.12 -2.77
C ASN A 89 0.31 11.90 -1.87
N CYS A 90 0.20 12.11 -0.57
CA CYS A 90 0.23 11.03 0.40
C CYS A 90 -1.14 10.93 1.10
N PRO A 91 -1.86 9.81 0.91
CA PRO A 91 -1.75 8.89 -0.23
C PRO A 91 -2.19 9.57 -1.55
N ASP A 92 -1.86 8.94 -2.66
CA ASP A 92 -2.27 9.38 -3.99
C ASP A 92 -3.76 9.08 -4.25
N TYR A 93 -4.29 9.71 -5.32
CA TYR A 93 -5.64 9.44 -5.84
C TYR A 93 -6.79 9.68 -4.84
N ASN A 94 -6.59 10.50 -3.81
CA ASN A 94 -7.57 10.77 -2.75
C ASN A 94 -8.08 9.48 -2.08
N ALA A 95 -7.17 8.52 -1.89
CA ALA A 95 -7.45 7.24 -1.27
C ALA A 95 -7.31 7.29 0.27
N PRO A 96 -7.84 6.31 1.03
CA PRO A 96 -7.57 6.21 2.47
C PRO A 96 -6.16 5.73 2.79
N PHE A 97 -5.51 5.05 1.86
CA PHE A 97 -4.12 4.61 1.88
C PHE A 97 -3.71 4.18 0.46
N ASP A 98 -2.43 3.98 0.23
CA ASP A 98 -1.93 3.30 -0.97
C ASP A 98 -0.69 2.45 -0.66
N LEU A 99 -0.25 1.67 -1.64
CA LEU A 99 1.04 1.01 -1.67
C LEU A 99 1.84 1.57 -2.85
N VAL A 100 3.01 2.12 -2.61
CA VAL A 100 3.92 2.61 -3.64
C VAL A 100 5.12 1.70 -3.74
N TYR A 101 5.32 1.14 -4.92
CA TYR A 101 6.54 0.45 -5.29
C TYR A 101 7.45 1.37 -6.09
N GLN A 102 8.74 1.35 -5.77
CA GLN A 102 9.80 1.99 -6.53
C GLN A 102 10.96 1.02 -6.72
N PHE A 103 11.47 0.96 -7.94
CA PHE A 103 12.77 0.39 -8.27
C PHE A 103 13.69 1.53 -8.70
N VAL A 104 14.85 1.63 -8.05
CA VAL A 104 15.83 2.71 -8.25
C VAL A 104 17.17 2.09 -8.62
N ALA A 105 17.84 2.72 -9.59
CA ALA A 105 19.21 2.40 -9.98
C ALA A 105 20.05 3.69 -9.98
N VAL A 106 21.17 3.68 -9.26
CA VAL A 106 22.09 4.83 -9.15
C VAL A 106 23.53 4.42 -9.51
N PRO A 107 24.35 5.34 -10.02
CA PRO A 107 25.75 5.05 -10.29
C PRO A 107 26.56 5.02 -8.98
N VAL A 108 27.68 4.30 -8.98
CA VAL A 108 28.77 4.58 -8.05
C VAL A 108 29.43 5.92 -8.49
N GLN A 109 29.91 6.74 -7.56
CA GLN A 109 30.47 8.09 -7.85
C GLN A 109 31.40 8.08 -9.09
N GLY A 110 31.10 8.93 -10.09
CA GLY A 110 31.90 9.08 -11.32
C GLY A 110 31.12 8.93 -12.65
N ASP A 111 29.90 8.38 -12.59
CA ASP A 111 28.94 8.20 -13.70
C ASP A 111 29.31 7.11 -14.75
N PRO A 112 28.35 6.65 -15.58
CA PRO A 112 27.85 5.26 -15.77
C PRO A 112 28.87 4.09 -15.84
N PRO A 113 28.41 2.85 -15.54
CA PRO A 113 27.01 2.42 -15.53
C PRO A 113 26.31 2.42 -14.16
N LEU A 114 24.97 2.38 -14.18
CA LEU A 114 24.13 2.29 -12.98
C LEU A 114 24.32 0.90 -12.36
N THR A 115 24.88 0.88 -11.16
CA THR A 115 25.48 -0.32 -10.57
C THR A 115 24.98 -0.57 -9.16
N ILE A 116 24.23 0.34 -8.54
CA ILE A 116 23.61 0.15 -7.22
C ILE A 116 22.09 0.11 -7.40
N PHE A 117 21.46 -0.90 -6.83
CA PHE A 117 20.05 -1.20 -7.03
C PHE A 117 19.28 -1.26 -5.71
N GLU A 118 18.13 -0.59 -5.66
CA GLU A 118 17.25 -0.59 -4.49
C GLU A 118 15.79 -0.70 -4.93
N SER A 119 14.97 -1.38 -4.12
CA SER A 119 13.52 -1.32 -4.29
C SER A 119 12.79 -1.27 -2.95
N SER A 120 11.62 -0.65 -2.97
CA SER A 120 10.78 -0.50 -1.79
C SER A 120 9.30 -0.51 -2.16
N SER A 121 8.54 -1.36 -1.49
CA SER A 121 7.07 -1.27 -1.37
C SER A 121 6.73 -0.57 -0.07
N ILE A 122 6.06 0.58 -0.15
CA ILE A 122 5.75 1.43 0.99
C ILE A 122 4.24 1.62 1.08
N ILE A 123 3.62 1.25 2.19
CA ILE A 123 2.25 1.62 2.50
C ILE A 123 2.24 3.06 2.96
N ARG A 124 1.42 3.92 2.35
CA ARG A 124 1.24 5.32 2.77
C ARG A 124 -0.18 5.56 3.25
N VAL A 125 -0.32 6.33 4.33
CA VAL A 125 -1.60 6.62 4.97
C VAL A 125 -1.63 8.08 5.37
N ASN A 126 -2.78 8.73 5.18
CA ASN A 126 -3.03 10.07 5.72
C ASN A 126 -4.16 10.00 6.74
N ASP A 127 -3.77 9.88 8.00
CA ASP A 127 -4.68 9.90 9.12
C ASP A 127 -4.37 11.13 9.98
N CYS A 128 -5.40 11.85 10.42
CA CYS A 128 -5.24 13.06 11.23
C CYS A 128 -4.37 14.17 10.57
N GLY A 129 -4.35 14.22 9.24
CA GLY A 129 -3.52 15.19 8.50
C GLY A 129 -2.02 14.90 8.59
N GLN A 130 -1.63 13.73 9.10
CA GLN A 130 -0.26 13.27 9.15
C GLN A 130 -0.05 12.18 8.12
N CYS A 131 1.02 12.33 7.35
CA CYS A 131 1.38 11.27 6.42
C CYS A 131 2.37 10.28 7.03
N LEU A 132 1.90 9.05 7.09
CA LEU A 132 2.58 7.89 7.64
C LEU A 132 2.99 7.01 6.49
N TYR A 133 4.18 6.43 6.57
CA TYR A 133 4.77 5.63 5.51
C TYR A 133 5.43 4.43 6.18
N HIS A 134 5.25 3.23 5.64
CA HIS A 134 5.91 2.06 6.18
C HIS A 134 6.32 1.11 5.06
N LYS A 135 7.61 0.76 5.03
CA LYS A 135 8.12 -0.20 4.06
C LYS A 135 7.65 -1.60 4.44
N VAL A 136 6.88 -2.24 3.57
CA VAL A 136 6.36 -3.60 3.77
C VAL A 136 7.11 -4.66 2.98
N GLY A 137 7.99 -4.27 2.06
CA GLY A 137 8.81 -5.22 1.32
C GLY A 137 9.77 -4.58 0.32
N SER A 138 10.60 -5.42 -0.28
CA SER A 138 11.50 -5.11 -1.40
C SER A 138 11.51 -6.27 -2.39
N GLY A 139 11.59 -5.97 -3.68
CA GLY A 139 11.59 -6.96 -4.75
C GLY A 139 12.14 -6.32 -6.01
N LEU A 140 13.45 -6.47 -6.26
CA LEU A 140 14.14 -5.72 -7.30
C LEU A 140 13.59 -6.00 -8.70
N GLY A 141 12.99 -5.00 -9.33
CA GLY A 141 12.68 -4.97 -10.76
C GLY A 141 11.86 -6.14 -11.30
N ALA A 142 11.20 -6.94 -10.46
CA ALA A 142 10.50 -8.14 -10.93
C ALA A 142 9.10 -8.24 -10.33
N PHE A 143 8.94 -7.82 -9.07
CA PHE A 143 7.67 -7.94 -8.38
C PHE A 143 7.45 -6.76 -7.43
N VAL A 144 6.20 -6.36 -7.25
CA VAL A 144 5.75 -5.51 -6.16
C VAL A 144 5.39 -6.39 -4.97
N PRO A 145 6.22 -6.47 -3.91
CA PRO A 145 5.85 -7.20 -2.71
C PRO A 145 4.73 -6.49 -1.95
N GLY A 146 3.84 -7.29 -1.38
CA GLY A 146 2.82 -6.85 -0.42
C GLY A 146 3.30 -6.99 1.01
N GLY A 147 2.38 -6.72 1.93
CA GLY A 147 2.60 -6.94 3.36
C GLY A 147 1.62 -6.15 4.22
N CYS A 148 1.87 -6.18 5.53
CA CYS A 148 1.04 -5.51 6.53
C CYS A 148 1.82 -4.45 7.27
N TYR A 149 1.11 -3.40 7.67
CA TYR A 149 1.57 -2.34 8.54
C TYR A 149 0.65 -2.26 9.75
N ASP A 150 1.17 -2.63 10.91
CA ASP A 150 0.52 -2.49 12.21
C ASP A 150 0.99 -1.20 12.87
N PHE A 151 0.07 -0.27 13.16
CA PHE A 151 0.44 1.03 13.69
C PHE A 151 -0.68 1.68 14.49
N THR A 152 -0.35 2.80 15.14
CA THR A 152 -1.32 3.65 15.81
C THR A 152 -1.34 5.02 15.13
N SER A 153 -2.52 5.44 14.67
CA SER A 153 -2.75 6.81 14.20
C SER A 153 -4.01 7.36 14.85
N CYS A 154 -4.08 8.67 15.05
CA CYS A 154 -5.23 9.30 15.71
C CYS A 154 -5.59 8.67 17.08
N GLY A 155 -4.60 8.11 17.80
CA GLY A 155 -4.82 7.38 19.06
C GLY A 155 -5.51 6.02 18.92
N ARG A 156 -5.69 5.50 17.71
CA ARG A 156 -6.40 4.26 17.40
C ARG A 156 -5.44 3.27 16.76
N GLN A 157 -5.37 2.08 17.33
CA GLN A 157 -4.60 0.97 16.76
C GLN A 157 -5.28 0.42 15.52
N GLN A 158 -4.49 0.12 14.50
CA GLN A 158 -4.98 -0.44 13.26
C GLN A 158 -3.94 -1.27 12.53
N THR A 159 -4.42 -2.01 11.54
CA THR A 159 -3.60 -2.77 10.59
C THR A 159 -4.05 -2.41 9.18
N ILE A 160 -3.12 -2.17 8.27
CA ILE A 160 -3.38 -2.15 6.84
C ILE A 160 -2.55 -3.24 6.20
N CYS A 161 -3.18 -4.10 5.41
CA CYS A 161 -2.49 -5.12 4.64
C CYS A 161 -2.84 -4.99 3.16
N VAL A 162 -1.84 -5.09 2.30
CA VAL A 162 -1.99 -5.01 0.85
C VAL A 162 -1.42 -6.28 0.22
N ASP A 163 -2.22 -6.91 -0.65
CA ASP A 163 -1.88 -8.08 -1.46
C ASP A 163 -1.89 -7.69 -2.94
N PRO A 164 -0.73 -7.25 -3.48
CA PRO A 164 -0.64 -6.69 -4.82
C PRO A 164 -1.05 -7.66 -5.92
N GLY A 165 -0.62 -8.92 -5.83
CA GLY A 165 -0.85 -9.94 -6.86
C GLY A 165 -2.30 -10.34 -7.00
N ASN A 166 -3.08 -10.26 -5.91
CA ASN A 166 -4.54 -10.45 -5.95
C ASN A 166 -5.32 -9.13 -6.05
N THR A 167 -4.65 -7.99 -6.15
CA THR A 167 -5.26 -6.65 -6.21
C THR A 167 -6.29 -6.40 -5.11
N ARG A 168 -5.95 -6.77 -3.87
CA ARG A 168 -6.83 -6.63 -2.70
C ARG A 168 -6.09 -6.06 -1.51
N ALA A 169 -6.82 -5.41 -0.62
CA ALA A 169 -6.28 -4.91 0.64
C ALA A 169 -7.34 -4.91 1.73
N HIS A 170 -6.94 -4.85 2.99
CA HIS A 170 -7.86 -4.58 4.09
C HIS A 170 -7.26 -3.59 5.08
N ARG A 171 -8.15 -2.91 5.79
CA ARG A 171 -7.84 -2.05 6.93
C ARG A 171 -8.67 -2.52 8.12
N ILE A 172 -8.02 -2.78 9.25
CA ILE A 172 -8.65 -3.19 10.50
C ILE A 172 -8.45 -2.09 11.52
N TRP A 173 -9.55 -1.49 11.99
CA TRP A 173 -9.52 -0.65 13.18
C TRP A 173 -9.69 -1.53 14.41
N LYS A 174 -8.62 -1.73 15.19
CA LYS A 174 -8.57 -2.71 16.30
C LYS A 174 -9.44 -2.29 17.48
N ASP A 175 -9.62 -0.99 17.70
CA ASP A 175 -10.45 -0.43 18.77
C ASP A 175 -11.93 -0.85 18.68
N LYS A 176 -12.45 -0.97 17.46
CA LYS A 176 -13.85 -1.37 17.19
C LYS A 176 -13.98 -2.73 16.52
N ASN A 177 -12.85 -3.40 16.28
CA ASN A 177 -12.75 -4.64 15.51
C ASN A 177 -13.44 -4.57 14.12
N VAL A 178 -13.30 -3.43 13.44
CA VAL A 178 -13.93 -3.21 12.12
C VAL A 178 -12.91 -3.48 11.02
N LYS A 179 -13.12 -4.58 10.26
CA LYS A 179 -12.37 -4.90 9.04
C LYS A 179 -13.10 -4.34 7.82
N THR A 180 -12.43 -3.49 7.06
CA THR A 180 -12.89 -3.02 5.74
C THR A 180 -11.97 -3.59 4.66
N CYS A 181 -12.54 -4.25 3.66
CA CYS A 181 -11.78 -4.80 2.54
C CYS A 181 -11.97 -3.96 1.28
N TYR A 182 -10.94 -3.93 0.44
CA TYR A 182 -10.85 -3.10 -0.75
C TYR A 182 -10.44 -3.92 -1.95
N GLY A 183 -11.05 -3.63 -3.09
CA GLY A 183 -10.42 -3.90 -4.36
C GLY A 183 -9.40 -2.82 -4.65
N MET A 184 -8.24 -3.20 -5.15
CA MET A 184 -7.17 -2.26 -5.49
C MET A 184 -7.17 -1.99 -7.00
N LYS A 185 -6.75 -0.78 -7.37
CA LYS A 185 -6.38 -0.41 -8.73
C LYS A 185 -4.87 -0.28 -8.79
N VAL A 186 -4.27 -0.76 -9.87
CA VAL A 186 -2.84 -0.68 -10.15
C VAL A 186 -2.62 0.46 -11.14
N GLU A 187 -1.75 1.39 -10.81
CA GLU A 187 -1.33 2.51 -11.65
C GLU A 187 0.17 2.38 -11.92
N THR A 188 0.56 2.26 -13.19
CA THR A 188 1.97 2.20 -13.59
C THR A 188 2.41 3.58 -14.04
N LEU A 189 3.33 4.18 -13.29
CA LEU A 189 3.76 5.56 -13.51
C LEU A 189 5.06 5.68 -14.31
N GLY A 190 5.67 4.56 -14.69
CA GLY A 190 6.89 4.51 -15.49
C GLY A 190 8.15 4.89 -14.70
N SER A 191 9.18 5.31 -15.44
CA SER A 191 10.48 5.72 -14.92
C SER A 191 10.63 7.24 -14.84
N CYS A 192 11.58 7.70 -14.03
CA CYS A 192 12.03 9.08 -14.01
C CYS A 192 13.41 9.19 -13.35
N GLY A 193 14.42 9.61 -14.13
CA GLY A 193 15.80 9.74 -13.65
C GLY A 193 16.33 8.42 -13.07
N PRO A 194 16.71 8.38 -11.77
CA PRO A 194 17.20 7.15 -11.14
C PRO A 194 16.08 6.13 -10.86
N ILE A 195 14.80 6.53 -10.89
CA ILE A 195 13.67 5.62 -10.70
C ILE A 195 13.43 4.88 -12.01
N LYS A 196 13.58 3.56 -11.99
CA LYS A 196 13.47 2.68 -13.16
C LYS A 196 12.09 2.09 -13.35
N SER A 197 11.34 1.96 -12.27
CA SER A 197 9.91 1.65 -12.33
C SER A 197 9.20 2.17 -11.09
N ARG A 198 7.94 2.55 -11.27
CA ARG A 198 7.07 3.01 -10.20
C ARG A 198 5.65 2.53 -10.42
N ILE A 199 5.10 1.90 -9.39
CA ILE A 199 3.74 1.36 -9.40
C ILE A 199 3.04 1.84 -8.14
N VAL A 200 1.80 2.31 -8.27
CA VAL A 200 0.94 2.70 -7.15
C VAL A 200 -0.28 1.79 -7.14
N LEU A 201 -0.54 1.15 -6.00
CA LEU A 201 -1.78 0.44 -5.75
C LEU A 201 -2.61 1.22 -4.77
N HIS A 202 -3.82 1.60 -5.16
CA HIS A 202 -4.74 2.33 -4.28
C HIS A 202 -6.13 1.68 -4.28
N PRO A 203 -6.92 1.81 -3.19
CA PRO A 203 -8.31 1.40 -3.16
C PRO A 203 -9.12 2.03 -4.29
N LYS A 204 -9.87 1.20 -5.03
CA LYS A 204 -10.87 1.64 -6.02
C LYS A 204 -12.30 1.67 -5.47
N GLY A 205 -12.49 1.05 -4.31
CA GLY A 205 -13.78 0.89 -3.65
C GLY A 205 -13.74 -0.24 -2.62
N THR A 206 -14.73 -0.26 -1.74
CA THR A 206 -14.91 -1.32 -0.74
C THR A 206 -15.48 -2.58 -1.38
N THR A 207 -15.10 -3.74 -0.86
CA THR A 207 -15.61 -5.06 -1.28
C THR A 207 -15.87 -5.95 -0.07
N ALA A 208 -16.56 -7.07 -0.28
CA ALA A 208 -16.77 -8.07 0.76
C ALA A 208 -15.44 -8.70 1.21
N CYS A 209 -15.31 -8.94 2.51
CA CYS A 209 -14.14 -9.57 3.12
C CYS A 209 -14.22 -11.09 3.03
N ASN A 210 -13.91 -11.65 1.87
CA ASN A 210 -13.98 -13.10 1.62
C ASN A 210 -12.61 -13.81 1.74
N TRP A 211 -11.66 -13.18 2.43
CA TRP A 211 -10.28 -13.63 2.57
C TRP A 211 -9.69 -13.22 3.92
#